data_AF-A0A536H3G0-F1
#
_entry.id   AF-A0A536H3G0-F1
#
_cell.length_a   1.000
_cell.length_b   1.000
_cell.length_c   1.000
_cell.angle_alpha   90.00
_cell.angle_beta   90.00
_cell.angle_gamma   90.00
#
_symmetry.space_group_name_H-M   'P 1'
#
loop_
_entity.id
_entity.type
_entity.pdbx_description
1 polymer ?
#
loop_
_entity_poly.entity_id
_entity_poly.type
_entity_poly.pdbx_seq_one_letter_code
_entity_poly.pdbx_strand_id
1 'polypeptide(L)'
;MKIDRKAFEAIQAHGAEGYPDEICGLMLGSDHVVTDVRRARNIIVDRSRDRYEIDPLDQIRIQREADAAGLDVIGYYHSHPDHPAQASRFDTERAWAGYVYVIVSIEKGKPVDANAFVTDEDGGPFHAEPLEIS
;
A
#
# COMPACT_ATOMS: atom_id res chain seq x y z
N MET A 1 0.34 -13.66 -0.44
CA MET A 1 -0.10 -12.96 0.79
C MET A 1 -1.61 -13.08 0.99
N LYS A 2 -2.11 -12.95 2.21
CA LYS A 2 -3.55 -13.00 2.52
C LYS A 2 -4.00 -11.70 3.21
N ILE A 3 -5.15 -11.16 2.84
CA ILE A 3 -5.73 -9.96 3.45
C ILE A 3 -7.18 -10.20 3.87
N ASP A 4 -7.51 -9.82 5.10
CA ASP A 4 -8.88 -9.82 5.57
C ASP A 4 -9.72 -8.85 4.72
N ARG A 5 -10.91 -9.29 4.34
CA ARG A 5 -11.85 -8.51 3.52
C ARG A 5 -12.06 -7.10 4.04
N LYS A 6 -12.20 -6.94 5.36
CA LYS A 6 -12.39 -5.62 5.98
C LYS A 6 -11.18 -4.71 5.79
N ALA A 7 -9.96 -5.25 5.89
CA ALA A 7 -8.74 -4.50 5.67
C ALA A 7 -8.61 -4.12 4.18
N PHE A 8 -8.93 -5.04 3.27
CA PHE A 8 -8.94 -4.78 1.83
C PHE A 8 -9.96 -3.71 1.43
N GLU A 9 -11.19 -3.79 1.95
CA GLU A 9 -12.23 -2.77 1.73
C GLU A 9 -11.80 -1.40 2.28
N ALA A 10 -11.08 -1.35 3.40
CA ALA A 10 -10.54 -0.10 3.94
C ALA A 10 -9.48 0.54 3.03
N ILE A 11 -8.62 -0.27 2.40
CA ILE A 11 -7.67 0.21 1.37
C ILE A 11 -8.43 0.78 0.18
N GLN A 12 -9.42 0.06 -0.34
CA GLN A 12 -10.22 0.49 -1.48
C GLN A 12 -10.99 1.80 -1.19
N ALA A 13 -11.59 1.90 0.00
CA ALA A 13 -12.27 3.11 0.45
C ALA A 13 -11.29 4.29 0.55
N HIS A 14 -10.08 4.07 1.09
CA HIS A 14 -9.07 5.11 1.14
C HIS A 14 -8.68 5.61 -0.26
N GLY A 15 -8.46 4.70 -1.21
CA GLY A 15 -8.17 5.07 -2.60
C GLY A 15 -9.30 5.84 -3.27
N ALA A 16 -10.55 5.44 -3.06
CA ALA A 16 -11.72 6.15 -3.59
C ALA A 16 -11.88 7.56 -2.99
N GLU A 17 -11.67 7.71 -1.68
CA GLU A 17 -11.75 8.99 -0.97
C GLU A 17 -10.62 9.95 -1.35
N GLY A 18 -9.43 9.44 -1.62
CA GLY A 18 -8.27 10.24 -2.00
C GLY A 18 -8.22 10.65 -3.47
N TYR A 19 -9.09 10.09 -4.31
CA TYR A 19 -9.14 10.46 -5.74
C TYR A 19 -9.37 11.98 -5.91
N PRO A 20 -8.59 12.67 -6.77
CA PRO A 20 -7.77 12.11 -7.85
C PRO A 20 -6.27 12.00 -7.55
N ASP A 21 -5.89 12.02 -6.28
CA ASP A 21 -4.50 11.91 -5.83
C ASP A 21 -4.18 10.48 -5.36
N GLU A 22 -2.91 10.10 -5.43
CA GLU A 22 -2.40 8.88 -4.82
C GLU A 22 -2.46 8.99 -3.29
N ILE A 23 -3.02 7.94 -2.68
CA ILE A 23 -2.94 7.72 -1.24
C ILE A 23 -1.84 6.74 -0.91
N CYS A 24 -1.43 6.68 0.36
CA CYS A 24 -0.53 5.66 0.82
C CYS A 24 -0.88 5.20 2.25
N GLY A 25 -0.37 4.04 2.63
CA GLY A 25 -0.54 3.53 3.98
C GLY A 25 0.21 2.23 4.21
N LEU A 26 0.07 1.71 5.44
CA LEU A 26 0.75 0.52 5.91
C LEU A 26 -0.27 -0.58 6.21
N MET A 27 0.13 -1.81 5.90
CA MET A 27 -0.63 -3.03 6.16
C MET A 27 -0.06 -3.73 7.39
N LEU A 28 -0.93 -4.03 8.36
CA LEU A 28 -0.57 -4.59 9.65
C LEU A 28 -1.14 -6.00 9.79
N GLY A 29 -0.39 -6.88 10.46
CA GLY A 29 -0.81 -8.27 10.59
C GLY A 29 0.25 -9.16 11.23
N SER A 30 0.13 -10.46 11.00
CA SER A 30 1.09 -11.47 11.45
C SER A 30 1.11 -12.63 10.46
N ASP A 31 2.23 -13.37 10.36
CA ASP A 31 2.35 -14.57 9.52
C ASP A 31 1.88 -14.36 8.05
N HIS A 32 2.20 -13.20 7.48
CA HIS A 32 1.81 -12.78 6.12
C HIS A 32 0.29 -12.69 5.88
N VAL A 33 -0.48 -12.56 6.95
CA VAL A 33 -1.92 -12.26 6.94
C VAL A 33 -2.14 -10.83 7.42
N VAL A 34 -2.63 -9.97 6.52
CA VAL A 34 -3.01 -8.59 6.83
C VAL A 34 -4.40 -8.58 7.45
N THR A 35 -4.52 -8.09 8.68
CA THR A 35 -5.78 -8.03 9.43
C THR A 35 -6.25 -6.59 9.68
N ASP A 36 -5.34 -5.61 9.55
CA ASP A 36 -5.65 -4.20 9.77
C ASP A 36 -4.78 -3.31 8.88
N VAL A 37 -5.18 -2.05 8.69
CA VAL A 37 -4.43 -1.06 7.91
C VAL A 37 -4.42 0.31 8.60
N ARG A 38 -3.36 1.07 8.36
CA ARG A 38 -3.29 2.48 8.75
C ARG A 38 -3.04 3.34 7.54
N ARG A 39 -3.81 4.43 7.45
CA ARG A 39 -3.60 5.47 6.43
C ARG A 39 -2.36 6.27 6.83
N ALA A 40 -1.52 6.57 5.84
CA ALA A 40 -0.40 7.49 5.99
C ALA A 40 -0.62 8.68 5.07
N ARG A 41 0.03 9.79 5.41
CA ARG A 41 0.04 10.99 4.58
C ARG A 41 1.00 10.81 3.41
N ASN A 42 0.52 11.12 2.21
CA ASN A 42 1.37 11.38 1.05
C ASN A 42 1.98 12.77 1.18
N ILE A 43 3.31 12.87 1.28
CA ILE A 43 4.02 14.15 1.41
C ILE A 43 4.35 14.81 0.06
N ILE A 44 4.16 14.11 -1.06
CA ILE A 44 4.33 14.67 -2.40
C ILE A 44 3.08 15.47 -2.77
N VAL A 45 3.21 16.79 -2.89
CA VAL A 45 2.08 17.70 -3.18
C VAL A 45 1.99 18.05 -4.67
N ASP A 46 3.10 18.43 -5.30
CA ASP A 46 3.08 18.94 -6.70
C ASP A 46 2.79 17.86 -7.75
N ARG A 47 2.95 16.59 -7.37
CA ARG A 47 2.77 15.39 -8.22
C ARG A 47 2.00 14.28 -7.52
N SER A 48 1.13 14.66 -6.58
CA SER A 48 0.32 13.73 -5.80
C SER A 48 -0.52 12.78 -6.67
N ARG A 49 -0.83 13.13 -7.91
CA ARG A 49 -1.61 12.30 -8.84
C ARG A 49 -0.91 11.04 -9.36
N ASP A 50 0.43 11.01 -9.34
CA ASP A 50 1.23 9.92 -9.91
C ASP A 50 2.48 9.58 -9.10
N ARG A 51 2.55 10.10 -7.87
CA ARG A 51 3.63 9.87 -6.92
C ARG A 51 3.12 9.93 -5.50
N TYR A 52 3.68 9.06 -4.68
CA TYR A 52 3.58 9.15 -3.25
C TYR A 52 4.94 9.06 -2.56
N GLU A 53 4.98 9.60 -1.35
CA GLU A 53 6.02 9.31 -0.37
C GLU A 53 5.34 9.28 1.00
N ILE A 54 5.58 8.20 1.75
CA ILE A 54 5.01 8.04 3.09
C ILE A 54 5.68 9.03 4.02
N ASP A 55 4.88 9.79 4.76
CA ASP A 55 5.39 10.63 5.84
C ASP A 55 6.17 9.79 6.87
N PRO A 56 7.48 10.07 7.08
CA PRO A 56 8.28 9.34 8.06
C PRO A 56 7.71 9.39 9.49
N LEU A 57 6.99 10.47 9.84
CA LEU A 57 6.33 10.56 11.15
C LEU A 57 5.15 9.60 11.27
N ASP A 58 4.38 9.42 10.20
CA ASP A 58 3.32 8.43 10.17
C ASP A 58 3.89 7.01 10.19
N GLN A 59 4.97 6.75 9.46
CA GLN A 59 5.64 5.44 9.50
C GLN A 59 6.08 5.07 10.93
N ILE A 60 6.75 5.98 11.64
CA ILE A 60 7.16 5.75 13.03
C ILE A 60 5.96 5.57 13.96
N ARG A 61 4.92 6.40 13.80
CA ARG A 61 3.70 6.32 14.61
C ARG A 61 3.01 4.97 14.42
N ILE A 62 2.81 4.57 13.17
CA ILE A 62 2.12 3.35 12.80
C ILE A 62 2.91 2.11 13.23
N GLN A 63 4.24 2.12 13.09
CA GLN A 63 5.08 1.04 13.60
C GLN A 63 4.88 0.85 15.11
N ARG A 64 4.89 1.95 15.88
CA ARG A 64 4.65 1.87 17.33
C ARG A 64 3.25 1.37 17.68
N GLU A 65 2.24 1.75 16.90
CA GLU A 65 0.88 1.23 17.06
C GLU A 65 0.81 -0.27 16.79
N ALA A 66 1.50 -0.75 15.75
CA ALA A 66 1.59 -2.17 15.42
C ALA A 66 2.28 -2.95 16.54
N ASP A 67 3.46 -2.48 16.99
CA ASP A 67 4.21 -3.10 18.09
C ASP A 67 3.37 -3.19 19.37
N ALA A 68 2.65 -2.11 19.73
CA ALA A 68 1.79 -2.07 20.90
C ALA A 68 0.57 -3.02 20.80
N ALA A 69 0.13 -3.33 19.59
CA ALA A 69 -0.93 -4.29 19.31
C ALA A 69 -0.40 -5.73 19.12
N GLY A 70 0.91 -5.95 19.18
CA GLY A 70 1.53 -7.24 18.89
C GLY A 70 1.40 -7.65 17.41
N LEU A 71 1.37 -6.68 16.51
CA LEU A 71 1.30 -6.86 15.06
C LEU A 71 2.60 -6.39 14.40
N ASP A 72 2.89 -6.96 13.24
CA ASP A 72 3.98 -6.55 12.36
C ASP A 72 3.47 -5.65 11.23
N VAL A 73 4.36 -4.82 10.68
CA VAL A 73 4.14 -4.17 9.38
C VAL A 73 4.47 -5.19 8.29
N ILE A 74 3.43 -5.72 7.64
CA ILE A 74 3.57 -6.68 6.55
C ILE A 74 3.99 -5.99 5.25
N GLY A 75 3.66 -4.71 5.11
CA GLY A 75 4.11 -3.89 4.01
C GLY A 75 3.26 -2.65 3.81
N TYR A 76 3.17 -2.20 2.56
CA TYR A 76 2.66 -0.90 2.18
C TYR A 76 1.57 -1.02 1.13
N TYR A 77 0.71 -0.02 1.04
CA TYR A 77 -0.23 0.11 -0.06
C TYR A 77 -0.28 1.55 -0.57
N HIS A 78 -0.62 1.71 -1.84
CA HIS A 78 -0.94 2.99 -2.45
C HIS A 78 -1.98 2.84 -3.57
N SER A 79 -2.49 3.96 -4.07
CA SER A 79 -3.46 3.98 -5.17
C SER A 79 -2.85 4.54 -6.44
N HIS A 80 -3.35 4.06 -7.59
CA HIS A 80 -3.09 4.63 -8.92
C HIS A 80 -4.39 5.22 -9.49
N PRO A 81 -4.53 6.57 -9.51
CA PRO A 81 -5.66 7.25 -10.14
C PRO A 81 -5.67 7.09 -11.66
N ASP A 82 -6.76 6.56 -12.21
CA ASP A 82 -7.00 6.37 -13.65
C ASP A 82 -5.90 5.55 -14.37
N HIS A 83 -5.15 4.73 -13.62
CA HIS A 83 -4.07 3.87 -14.10
C HIS A 83 -4.18 2.45 -13.53
N PRO A 84 -3.70 1.43 -14.27
CA PRO A 84 -3.77 0.04 -13.80
C PRO A 84 -3.02 -0.17 -12.47
N ALA A 85 -3.43 -1.20 -11.73
CA ALA A 85 -2.75 -1.68 -10.53
C ALA A 85 -1.46 -2.43 -10.90
N GLN A 86 -0.52 -1.76 -11.56
CA GLN A 86 0.76 -2.32 -11.99
C GLN A 86 1.90 -1.47 -11.45
N ALA A 87 2.98 -2.13 -11.06
CA ALA A 87 4.21 -1.50 -10.63
C ALA A 87 4.75 -0.52 -11.69
N SER A 88 4.96 0.74 -11.30
CA SER A 88 5.75 1.69 -12.07
C SER A 88 7.23 1.60 -11.68
N ARG A 89 8.11 2.14 -12.54
CA ARG A 89 9.54 2.26 -12.23
C ARG A 89 9.79 3.07 -10.94
N PHE A 90 8.95 4.07 -10.67
CA PHE A 90 9.08 4.91 -9.48
C PHE A 90 8.81 4.13 -8.19
N ASP A 91 7.84 3.21 -8.22
CA ASP A 91 7.50 2.34 -7.08
C ASP A 91 8.65 1.40 -6.76
N THR A 92 9.21 0.79 -7.80
CA THR A 92 10.33 -0.16 -7.70
C THR A 92 11.57 0.46 -7.05
N GLU A 93 11.98 1.66 -7.48
CA GLU A 93 13.19 2.34 -6.97
C GLU A 93 13.12 2.69 -5.47
N ARG A 94 11.93 2.63 -4.85
CA ARG A 94 11.68 3.00 -3.45
C ARG A 94 11.28 1.81 -2.58
N ALA A 95 11.29 0.61 -3.14
CA ALA A 95 10.91 -0.59 -2.43
C ALA A 95 12.03 -1.13 -1.54
N TRP A 96 11.65 -1.75 -0.43
CA TRP A 96 12.52 -2.49 0.47
C TRP A 96 12.19 -3.98 0.38
N ALA A 97 13.23 -4.81 0.38
CA ALA A 97 13.08 -6.25 0.44
C ALA A 97 12.41 -6.69 1.74
N GLY A 98 11.61 -7.76 1.66
CA GLY A 98 10.90 -8.32 2.82
C GLY A 98 9.52 -7.72 3.13
N TYR A 99 9.06 -6.75 2.36
CA TYR A 99 7.70 -6.20 2.46
C TYR A 99 6.85 -6.51 1.22
N VAL A 100 5.52 -6.54 1.43
CA VAL A 100 4.54 -6.64 0.35
C VAL A 100 4.00 -5.26 -0.02
N TYR A 101 3.87 -4.98 -1.31
CA TYR A 101 3.34 -3.73 -1.85
C TYR A 101 2.02 -3.98 -2.55
N VAL A 102 0.92 -3.42 -2.06
CA VAL A 102 -0.39 -3.50 -2.71
C VAL A 102 -0.70 -2.21 -3.45
N ILE A 103 -1.02 -2.33 -4.73
CA ILE A 103 -1.44 -1.20 -5.57
C ILE A 103 -2.93 -1.37 -5.87
N VAL A 104 -3.74 -0.35 -5.58
CA VAL A 104 -5.16 -0.33 -5.96
C VAL A 104 -5.39 0.65 -7.11
N SER A 105 -6.03 0.19 -8.18
CA SER A 105 -6.43 1.03 -9.30
C SER A 105 -7.75 1.72 -8.97
N ILE A 106 -7.77 3.05 -9.08
CA ILE A 106 -8.96 3.87 -8.81
C ILE A 106 -9.33 4.63 -10.09
N GLU A 107 -10.37 4.18 -10.80
CA GLU A 107 -10.86 4.85 -12.00
C GLU A 107 -12.08 5.70 -11.66
N LYS A 108 -11.99 7.01 -11.96
CA LYS A 108 -13.09 7.97 -11.72
C LYS A 108 -13.65 7.88 -10.28
N GLY A 109 -12.77 7.74 -9.30
CA GLY A 109 -13.10 7.63 -7.88
C GLY A 109 -13.68 6.28 -7.45
N LYS A 110 -13.53 5.21 -8.25
CA LYS A 110 -13.99 3.86 -7.90
C LYS A 110 -12.85 2.85 -7.96
N PRO A 111 -12.73 1.95 -6.97
CA PRO A 111 -11.76 0.86 -7.04
C PRO A 111 -12.18 -0.12 -8.15
N VAL A 112 -11.25 -0.46 -9.03
CA VAL A 112 -11.52 -1.38 -10.15
C VAL A 112 -10.63 -2.61 -10.16
N ASP A 113 -9.42 -2.52 -9.62
CA ASP A 113 -8.47 -3.63 -9.58
C ASP A 113 -7.46 -3.47 -8.44
N ALA A 114 -6.80 -4.55 -8.04
CA ALA A 114 -5.72 -4.53 -7.07
C ALA A 114 -4.72 -5.66 -7.33
N ASN A 115 -3.43 -5.36 -7.24
CA ASN A 115 -2.36 -6.36 -7.32
C ASN A 115 -1.36 -6.18 -6.18
N ALA A 116 -0.68 -7.26 -5.82
CA ALA A 116 0.38 -7.27 -4.83
C ALA A 116 1.73 -7.60 -5.47
N PHE A 117 2.78 -7.01 -4.91
CA PHE A 117 4.15 -7.11 -5.40
C PHE A 117 5.15 -7.28 -4.26
N VAL A 118 6.27 -7.92 -4.54
CA VAL A 118 7.43 -8.03 -3.64
C VAL A 118 8.71 -7.74 -4.43
N THR A 119 9.79 -7.44 -3.72
CA THR A 119 11.14 -7.35 -4.30
C THR A 119 12.11 -8.19 -3.48
N ASP A 120 13.08 -8.80 -4.16
CA ASP A 120 14.13 -9.62 -3.53
C ASP A 120 15.29 -8.76 -3.00
N GLU A 121 15.44 -7.53 -3.50
CA GLU A 121 16.51 -6.60 -3.13
C GLU A 121 15.98 -5.17 -3.01
N ASP A 122 16.56 -4.37 -2.12
CA ASP A 122 16.16 -2.96 -1.96
C ASP A 122 16.34 -2.19 -3.27
N GLY A 123 15.28 -1.53 -3.74
CA GLY A 123 15.25 -0.84 -5.02
C GLY A 123 15.23 -1.76 -6.25
N GLY A 124 15.15 -3.08 -6.06
CA GLY A 124 15.10 -4.08 -7.11
C GLY A 124 13.73 -4.23 -7.76
N PRO A 125 13.64 -4.93 -8.92
CA PRO A 125 12.41 -5.10 -9.68
C PRO A 125 11.29 -5.75 -8.88
N PHE A 126 10.05 -5.30 -9.10
CA PHE A 126 8.89 -5.94 -8.52
C PHE A 126 8.51 -7.24 -9.24
N HIS A 127 8.17 -8.23 -8.42
CA HIS A 127 7.60 -9.51 -8.82
C HIS A 127 6.18 -9.62 -8.29
N ALA A 128 5.27 -10.19 -9.09
CA ALA A 128 3.89 -10.39 -8.68
C ALA A 128 3.81 -11.36 -7.49
N GLU A 129 3.08 -10.96 -6.46
CA GLU A 129 2.78 -11.77 -5.28
C GLU A 129 1.29 -12.12 -5.31
N PRO A 130 0.89 -13.39 -5.13
CA PRO A 130 -0.53 -13.75 -5.08
C PRO A 130 -1.26 -12.99 -3.97
N LEU A 131 -2.37 -12.33 -4.33
CA LEU A 131 -3.23 -11.60 -3.39
C LEU A 131 -4.52 -12.40 -3.14
N GLU A 132 -4.65 -12.98 -1.95
CA GLU A 132 -5.86 -13.70 -1.53
C GLU A 132 -6.67 -12.85 -0.54
N ILE A 133 -7.96 -12.65 -0.82
CA ILE A 133 -8.89 -11.94 0.06
C ILE A 133 -9.71 -12.96 0.84
N SER A 134 -9.71 -12.88 2.17
CA SER A 134 -10.46 -13.78 3.05
C SER A 134 -11.60 -13.16 3.82
#